data_AF-A0A0T7GFM8-F1
#
_entry.id   AF-A0A0T7GFM8-F1
#
_cell.length_a   1.000
_cell.length_b   1.000
_cell.length_c   1.000
_cell.angle_alpha   90.00
_cell.angle_beta   90.00
_cell.angle_gamma   90.00
#
_symmetry.space_group_name_H-M   'P 1'
#
loop_
_entity.id
_entity.type
_entity.pdbx_description
1 polymer ?
#
loop_
_entity_poly.entity_id
_entity_poly.type
_entity_poly.pdbx_seq_one_letter_code
_entity_poly.pdbx_strand_id
1 'polypeptide(L)'
;MKCLGIAVLLCFVTGYTQAADVKARPASLPENYAGPTGEELELVTGPIAARLREQYRSRLGGLFIERDQRRIVVRLTGDRPVAPETHRVRGSEFQVVFQLNAQHTVGELNWAIASSAEKIAEALPTAHARYVDERTGEIVIAVAPDPVPEEKRKALALALGVPVRIVVEDPVVPQPAMRK
;
A
#
# COMPACT_ATOMS: atom_id res chain seq x y z
N MET A 1 -56.39 34.32 -22.08
CA MET A 1 -55.98 32.99 -22.62
C MET A 1 -55.66 32.09 -21.44
N LYS A 2 -56.54 31.11 -21.19
CA LYS A 2 -56.42 30.04 -20.19
C LYS A 2 -56.23 28.73 -20.96
N CYS A 3 -55.28 27.90 -20.54
CA CYS A 3 -55.25 26.43 -20.68
C CYS A 3 -54.36 25.95 -19.52
N LEU A 4 -54.87 25.33 -18.44
CA LEU A 4 -55.18 23.89 -18.30
C LEU A 4 -54.10 23.03 -18.97
N GLY A 5 -53.29 22.19 -18.31
CA GLY A 5 -53.48 21.44 -17.08
C GLY A 5 -53.24 19.97 -17.43
N ILE A 6 -52.35 19.26 -16.71
CA ILE A 6 -52.38 17.81 -16.44
C ILE A 6 -51.36 17.55 -15.34
N ALA A 7 -51.86 17.04 -14.22
CA ALA A 7 -51.10 16.44 -13.15
C ALA A 7 -50.82 14.97 -13.51
N VAL A 8 -49.59 14.51 -13.29
CA VAL A 8 -49.31 13.07 -13.14
C VAL A 8 -48.61 12.88 -11.81
N LEU A 9 -49.42 12.43 -10.85
CA LEU A 9 -49.01 11.82 -9.61
C LEU A 9 -48.45 10.44 -9.92
N LEU A 10 -47.18 10.20 -9.63
CA LEU A 10 -46.60 8.85 -9.62
C LEU A 10 -45.91 8.63 -8.27
N CYS A 11 -46.66 7.99 -7.37
CA CYS A 11 -46.10 7.31 -6.22
C CYS A 11 -45.31 6.10 -6.70
N PHE A 12 -44.05 5.99 -6.29
CA PHE A 12 -43.41 4.70 -6.06
C PHE A 12 -42.67 4.76 -4.72
N VAL A 13 -43.37 4.27 -3.69
CA VAL A 13 -42.74 3.67 -2.51
C VAL A 13 -42.28 2.30 -2.95
N THR A 14 -41.00 1.95 -2.76
CA THR A 14 -40.55 0.72 -2.06
C THR A 14 -39.05 0.48 -2.27
N GLY A 15 -38.34 0.36 -1.15
CA GLY A 15 -37.30 -0.65 -0.96
C GLY A 15 -35.93 -0.37 -1.57
N TYR A 16 -35.08 0.37 -0.87
CA TYR A 16 -33.64 0.07 -0.90
C TYR A 16 -33.44 -1.33 -0.31
N THR A 17 -33.48 -2.36 -1.15
CA THR A 17 -32.95 -3.67 -0.79
C THR A 17 -31.44 -3.56 -0.89
N GLN A 18 -30.80 -3.41 0.27
CA GLN A 18 -29.36 -3.54 0.42
C GLN A 18 -29.01 -4.98 0.02
N ALA A 19 -28.51 -5.16 -1.21
CA ALA A 19 -27.91 -6.40 -1.62
C ALA A 19 -26.69 -6.61 -0.73
N ALA A 20 -26.80 -7.57 0.19
CA ALA A 20 -25.66 -8.07 0.94
C ALA A 20 -24.60 -8.51 -0.08
N ASP A 21 -23.44 -7.88 -0.01
CA ASP A 21 -22.26 -8.22 -0.80
C ASP A 21 -21.77 -9.59 -0.31
N VAL A 22 -22.32 -10.67 -0.89
CA VAL A 22 -21.88 -12.04 -0.64
C VAL A 22 -20.57 -12.22 -1.40
N LYS A 23 -19.48 -11.77 -0.78
CA LYS A 23 -18.13 -11.97 -1.31
C LYS A 23 -17.76 -13.44 -1.19
N ALA A 24 -17.48 -14.07 -2.33
CA ALA A 24 -17.20 -15.51 -2.43
C ALA A 24 -16.01 -15.94 -1.55
N ARG A 25 -16.20 -17.04 -0.80
CA ARG A 25 -15.16 -17.72 -0.01
C ARG A 25 -14.16 -18.44 -0.95
N PRO A 26 -12.84 -18.27 -0.80
CA PRO A 26 -11.87 -19.04 -1.57
C PRO A 26 -11.92 -20.53 -1.19
N ALA A 27 -11.85 -21.40 -2.20
CA ALA A 27 -12.28 -22.81 -2.14
C ALA A 27 -11.33 -23.80 -1.41
N SER A 28 -10.41 -23.33 -0.58
CA SER A 28 -9.37 -24.19 0.01
C SER A 28 -9.08 -23.94 1.49
N LEU A 29 -9.99 -23.28 2.22
CA LEU A 29 -9.83 -23.09 3.66
C LEU A 29 -10.62 -24.15 4.45
N PRO A 30 -10.02 -24.79 5.48
CA PRO A 30 -10.75 -25.74 6.33
C PRO A 30 -11.98 -25.10 6.96
N GLU A 31 -13.01 -25.90 7.26
CA GLU A 31 -14.30 -25.43 7.81
C GLU A 31 -14.12 -24.64 9.12
N ASN A 32 -13.04 -24.91 9.85
CA ASN A 32 -12.68 -24.29 11.13
C ASN A 32 -11.59 -23.21 11.01
N TYR A 33 -11.32 -22.69 9.80
CA TYR A 33 -10.39 -21.59 9.63
C TYR A 33 -10.99 -20.29 10.19
N ALA A 34 -10.70 -20.01 11.46
CA ALA A 34 -10.77 -18.65 11.98
C ALA A 34 -9.55 -17.90 11.42
N GLY A 35 -9.75 -17.12 10.35
CA GLY A 35 -8.75 -16.15 9.94
C GLY A 35 -8.40 -15.25 11.12
N PRO A 36 -7.15 -14.73 11.22
CA PRO A 36 -6.81 -13.83 12.31
C PRO A 36 -7.79 -12.66 12.31
N THR A 37 -8.07 -12.11 13.49
CA THR A 37 -8.95 -10.97 13.81
C THR A 37 -8.55 -9.63 13.13
N GLY A 38 -8.01 -9.66 11.91
CA GLY A 38 -7.39 -8.57 11.17
C GLY A 38 -8.31 -7.80 10.23
N GLU A 39 -9.46 -8.35 9.81
CA GLU A 39 -10.41 -7.64 8.93
C GLU A 39 -10.92 -6.33 9.55
N GLU A 40 -11.17 -6.33 10.86
CA GLU A 40 -11.66 -5.15 11.57
C GLU A 40 -10.62 -4.04 11.68
N LEU A 41 -9.35 -4.41 11.89
CA LEU A 41 -8.25 -3.45 11.92
C LEU A 41 -8.05 -2.83 10.53
N GLU A 42 -8.20 -3.62 9.47
CA GLU A 42 -8.10 -3.17 8.09
C GLU A 42 -9.24 -2.19 7.72
N LEU A 43 -10.47 -2.47 8.14
CA LEU A 43 -11.63 -1.58 7.95
C LEU A 43 -11.42 -0.18 8.53
N VAL A 44 -10.70 -0.08 9.67
CA VAL A 44 -10.44 1.22 10.29
C VAL A 44 -9.16 1.88 9.75
N THR A 45 -8.10 1.10 9.56
CA THR A 45 -6.80 1.65 9.14
C THR A 45 -6.76 2.03 7.67
N GLY A 46 -7.54 1.39 6.81
CA GLY A 46 -7.62 1.70 5.38
C GLY A 46 -7.98 3.16 5.09
N PRO A 47 -9.14 3.67 5.57
CA PRO A 47 -9.53 5.07 5.38
C PRO A 47 -8.53 6.07 5.99
N ILE A 48 -7.97 5.75 7.18
CA ILE A 48 -6.95 6.59 7.82
C ILE A 48 -5.69 6.66 6.96
N ALA A 49 -5.19 5.52 6.48
CA ALA A 49 -4.02 5.44 5.63
C ALA A 49 -4.25 6.17 4.29
N ALA A 50 -5.42 6.04 3.68
CA ALA A 50 -5.77 6.74 2.44
C ALA A 50 -5.74 8.27 2.63
N ARG A 51 -6.36 8.79 3.70
CA ARG A 51 -6.29 10.22 4.04
C ARG A 51 -4.86 10.67 4.24
N LEU A 52 -4.06 9.93 5.02
CA LEU A 52 -2.68 10.31 5.32
C LEU A 52 -1.81 10.32 4.05
N ARG A 53 -2.01 9.37 3.13
CA ARG A 53 -1.31 9.35 1.84
C ARG A 53 -1.62 10.58 1.00
N GLU A 54 -2.88 11.01 0.97
CA GLU A 54 -3.27 12.20 0.23
C GLU A 54 -2.73 13.49 0.90
N GLN A 55 -3.01 13.64 2.20
CA GLN A 55 -2.64 14.82 2.98
C GLN A 55 -1.14 15.09 2.97
N TYR A 56 -0.32 14.04 3.01
CA TYR A 56 1.13 14.16 3.07
C TYR A 56 1.83 13.76 1.77
N ARG A 57 1.12 13.64 0.65
CA ARG A 57 1.63 13.13 -0.64
C ARG A 57 3.01 13.69 -1.03
N SER A 58 3.21 14.99 -0.87
CA SER A 58 4.46 15.69 -1.24
C SER A 58 5.63 15.46 -0.29
N ARG A 59 5.39 14.94 0.91
CA ARG A 59 6.40 14.67 1.94
C ARG A 59 6.47 13.20 2.34
N LEU A 60 5.59 12.35 1.81
CA LEU A 60 5.44 10.99 2.28
C LEU A 60 6.68 10.15 1.93
N GLY A 61 7.48 9.80 2.92
CA GLY A 61 8.60 8.86 2.83
C GLY A 61 8.21 7.40 3.09
N GLY A 62 7.01 7.17 3.63
CA GLY A 62 6.43 5.84 3.76
C GLY A 62 5.28 5.78 4.77
N LEU A 63 4.40 4.80 4.62
CA LEU A 63 3.29 4.52 5.51
C LEU A 63 3.16 3.01 5.74
N PHE A 64 3.25 2.58 6.99
CA PHE A 64 3.08 1.16 7.33
C PHE A 64 2.41 0.99 8.70
N ILE A 65 1.83 -0.19 8.91
CA ILE A 65 1.14 -0.57 10.14
C ILE A 65 2.07 -1.47 10.97
N GLU A 66 2.22 -1.11 12.24
CA GLU A 66 2.81 -1.96 13.26
C GLU A 66 1.66 -2.54 14.10
N ARG A 67 1.31 -3.80 13.82
CA ARG A 67 0.12 -4.45 14.38
C ARG A 67 0.25 -4.68 15.89
N ASP A 68 1.41 -5.14 16.34
CA ASP A 68 1.66 -5.45 17.75
C ASP A 68 1.60 -4.18 18.63
N GLN A 69 2.07 -3.06 18.09
CA GLN A 69 2.06 -1.73 18.73
C GLN A 69 0.78 -0.94 18.44
N ARG A 70 -0.15 -1.48 17.63
CA ARG A 70 -1.40 -0.85 17.22
C ARG A 70 -1.21 0.60 16.75
N ARG A 71 -0.28 0.80 15.82
CA ARG A 71 -0.02 2.13 15.25
C ARG A 71 0.22 2.11 13.75
N ILE A 72 -0.18 3.20 13.09
CA ILE A 72 0.33 3.58 11.76
C ILE A 72 1.57 4.45 11.98
N VAL A 73 2.66 4.10 11.32
CA VAL A 73 3.85 4.93 11.24
C VAL A 73 3.82 5.66 9.91
N VAL A 74 3.92 6.99 9.96
CA VAL A 74 4.01 7.87 8.80
C VAL A 74 5.39 8.49 8.79
N ARG A 75 6.20 8.12 7.80
CA ARG A 75 7.52 8.70 7.57
C ARG A 75 7.37 9.89 6.65
N LEU A 76 7.91 11.05 7.05
CA LEU A 76 7.84 12.30 6.32
C LEU A 76 9.23 12.86 6.05
N THR A 77 9.43 13.43 4.86
CA THR A 77 10.60 14.24 4.55
C THR A 77 10.48 15.62 5.22
N GLY A 78 11.64 16.25 5.44
CA GLY A 78 11.75 17.51 6.17
C GLY A 78 11.47 17.39 7.67
N ASP A 79 11.72 18.50 8.37
CA ASP A 79 11.72 18.61 9.83
C ASP A 79 10.46 19.25 10.41
N ARG A 80 9.54 19.74 9.54
CA ARG A 80 8.32 20.40 9.99
C ARG A 80 7.49 19.46 10.88
N PRO A 81 7.24 19.83 12.16
CA PRO A 81 6.56 18.99 13.12
C PRO A 81 5.11 18.73 12.73
N VAL A 82 4.62 17.55 13.13
CA VAL A 82 3.24 17.11 12.97
C VAL A 82 2.80 16.46 14.29
N ALA A 83 1.66 16.88 14.81
CA ALA A 83 1.11 16.29 16.03
C ALA A 83 0.67 14.84 15.77
N PRO A 84 0.97 13.89 16.67
CA PRO A 84 0.46 12.52 16.57
C PRO A 84 -1.06 12.51 16.70
N GLU A 85 -1.71 11.52 16.10
CA GLU A 85 -3.15 11.33 16.20
C GLU A 85 -3.47 10.07 17.02
N THR A 86 -4.57 10.09 17.75
CA THR A 86 -5.09 8.92 18.47
C THR A 86 -6.52 8.64 18.04
N HIS A 87 -6.78 7.39 17.68
CA HIS A 87 -8.07 6.90 17.20
C HIS A 87 -8.58 5.81 18.13
N ARG A 88 -9.88 5.80 18.43
CA ARG A 88 -10.48 4.79 19.30
C ARG A 88 -11.15 3.70 18.45
N VAL A 89 -10.68 2.47 18.58
CA VAL A 89 -11.14 1.30 17.82
C VAL A 89 -11.57 0.20 18.79
N ARG A 90 -12.89 -0.08 18.82
CA ARG A 90 -13.54 -1.06 19.72
C ARG A 90 -13.07 -0.95 21.18
N GLY A 91 -13.02 0.29 21.68
CA GLY A 91 -12.67 0.57 23.08
C GLY A 91 -11.17 0.61 23.38
N SER A 92 -10.30 0.35 22.41
CA SER A 92 -8.85 0.48 22.54
C SER A 92 -8.29 1.62 21.70
N GLU A 93 -7.12 2.13 22.07
CA GLU A 93 -6.44 3.17 21.31
C GLU A 93 -5.63 2.60 20.15
N PHE A 94 -5.57 3.37 19.07
CA PHE A 94 -4.78 3.12 17.88
C PHE A 94 -4.11 4.44 17.48
N GLN A 95 -2.78 4.43 17.32
CA GLN A 95 -2.02 5.68 17.16
C GLN A 95 -1.57 5.91 15.71
N VAL A 96 -1.47 7.18 15.33
CA VAL A 96 -0.72 7.61 14.14
C VAL A 96 0.50 8.37 14.64
N VAL A 97 1.68 7.83 14.35
CA VAL A 97 2.96 8.43 14.75
C VAL A 97 3.73 8.92 13.54
N PHE A 98 4.34 10.10 13.67
CA PHE A 98 5.09 10.74 12.60
C PHE A 98 6.59 10.63 12.85
N GLN A 99 7.32 10.07 11.89
CA GLN A 99 8.77 10.03 11.86
C GLN A 99 9.25 11.02 10.80
N LEU A 100 9.92 12.08 11.24
CA LEU A 100 10.39 13.16 10.36
C LEU A 100 11.78 12.83 9.79
N ASN A 101 12.24 13.68 8.87
CA ASN A 101 13.57 13.59 8.26
C ASN A 101 13.82 12.29 7.46
N ALA A 102 12.79 11.72 6.84
CA ALA A 102 13.00 10.75 5.78
C ALA A 102 13.85 11.38 4.66
N GLN A 103 14.80 10.61 4.10
CA GLN A 103 15.71 11.10 3.07
C GLN A 103 15.01 11.34 1.72
N HIS A 104 14.06 10.46 1.38
CA HIS A 104 13.33 10.50 0.13
C HIS A 104 11.84 10.28 0.38
N THR A 105 11.03 10.82 -0.52
CA THR A 105 9.62 10.50 -0.63
C THR A 105 9.43 9.18 -1.40
N VAL A 106 8.32 8.50 -1.14
CA VAL A 106 7.86 7.33 -1.92
C VAL A 106 7.69 7.71 -3.40
N GLY A 107 7.29 8.95 -3.69
CA GLY A 107 7.19 9.46 -5.05
C GLY A 107 8.54 9.51 -5.77
N GLU A 108 9.58 10.05 -5.10
CA GLU A 108 10.94 10.11 -5.64
C GLU A 108 11.53 8.72 -5.86
N LEU A 109 11.35 7.79 -4.90
CA LEU A 109 11.84 6.42 -5.04
C LEU A 109 11.15 5.67 -6.18
N ASN A 110 9.83 5.80 -6.32
CA ASN A 110 9.11 5.21 -7.46
C ASN A 110 9.53 5.83 -8.80
N TRP A 111 9.79 7.14 -8.83
CA TRP A 111 10.32 7.80 -10.01
C TRP A 111 11.70 7.27 -10.37
N ALA A 112 12.58 7.05 -9.39
CA ALA A 112 13.91 6.46 -9.61
C ALA A 112 13.83 5.02 -10.17
N ILE A 113 12.88 4.20 -9.70
CA ILE A 113 12.61 2.87 -10.27
C ILE A 113 12.23 2.99 -11.75
N ALA A 114 11.29 3.90 -12.07
CA ALA A 114 10.78 4.06 -13.42
C ALA A 114 11.82 4.63 -14.38
N SER A 115 12.55 5.67 -13.97
CA SER A 115 13.54 6.36 -14.80
C SER A 115 14.84 5.58 -14.99
N SER A 116 15.11 4.60 -14.12
CA SER A 116 16.31 3.75 -14.20
C SER A 116 16.00 2.31 -14.64
N ALA A 117 14.82 2.05 -15.22
CA ALA A 117 14.35 0.69 -15.49
C ALA A 117 15.30 -0.12 -16.39
N GLU A 118 15.86 0.50 -17.43
CA GLU A 118 16.84 -0.11 -18.35
C GLU A 118 18.16 -0.38 -17.64
N LYS A 119 18.71 0.62 -16.93
CA LYS A 119 19.95 0.48 -16.16
C LYS A 119 19.88 -0.65 -15.13
N ILE A 120 18.73 -0.78 -14.45
CA ILE A 120 18.50 -1.88 -13.50
C ILE A 120 18.49 -3.22 -14.22
N ALA A 121 17.85 -3.32 -15.40
CA ALA A 121 17.80 -4.55 -16.17
C ALA A 121 19.19 -4.96 -16.70
N GLU A 122 19.99 -4.00 -17.15
CA GLU A 122 21.38 -4.23 -17.57
C GLU A 122 22.27 -4.68 -16.40
N ALA A 123 22.17 -4.01 -15.25
CA ALA A 123 22.97 -4.32 -14.08
C ALA A 123 22.57 -5.63 -13.40
N LEU A 124 21.27 -5.94 -13.39
CA LEU A 124 20.65 -7.09 -12.75
C LEU A 124 19.69 -7.80 -13.72
N PRO A 125 20.21 -8.60 -14.67
CA PRO A 125 19.36 -9.27 -15.67
C PRO A 125 18.35 -10.25 -15.08
N THR A 126 18.61 -10.76 -13.87
CA THR A 126 17.73 -11.69 -13.15
C THR A 126 16.73 -10.99 -12.24
N ALA A 127 16.65 -9.65 -12.27
CA ALA A 127 15.70 -8.88 -11.48
C ALA A 127 14.26 -9.13 -11.96
N HIS A 128 13.40 -9.62 -11.07
CA HIS A 128 12.01 -9.97 -11.37
C HIS A 128 10.98 -9.12 -10.61
N ALA A 129 11.37 -8.44 -9.54
CA ALA A 129 10.51 -7.46 -8.86
C ALA A 129 11.30 -6.23 -8.41
N ARG A 130 10.61 -5.09 -8.38
CA ARG A 130 11.14 -3.78 -7.95
C ARG A 130 10.05 -3.04 -7.21
N TYR A 131 10.31 -2.64 -5.98
CA TYR A 131 9.31 -1.94 -5.16
C TYR A 131 9.97 -1.05 -4.12
N VAL A 132 9.22 -0.12 -3.56
CA VAL A 132 9.65 0.71 -2.43
C VAL A 132 9.29 -0.01 -1.13
N ASP A 133 10.27 -0.24 -0.27
CA ASP A 133 10.00 -0.60 1.12
C ASP A 133 9.72 0.68 1.92
N GLU A 134 8.43 0.98 2.11
CA GLU A 134 7.98 2.18 2.83
C GLU A 134 8.46 2.21 4.30
N ARG A 135 8.83 1.05 4.88
CA ARG A 135 9.35 0.98 6.26
C ARG A 135 10.78 1.49 6.35
N THR A 136 11.64 1.11 5.41
CA THR A 136 13.06 1.46 5.42
C THR A 136 13.38 2.69 4.56
N GLY A 137 12.59 2.94 3.52
CA GLY A 137 12.84 3.99 2.53
C GLY A 137 13.88 3.57 1.48
N GLU A 138 13.94 2.27 1.21
CA GLU A 138 14.83 1.67 0.22
C GLU A 138 14.04 1.21 -1.00
N ILE A 139 14.68 1.26 -2.17
CA ILE A 139 14.24 0.48 -3.32
C ILE A 139 14.69 -0.96 -3.10
N VAL A 140 13.74 -1.89 -3.08
CA VAL A 140 14.01 -3.32 -3.05
C VAL A 140 13.97 -3.87 -4.46
N ILE A 141 15.02 -4.60 -4.84
CA ILE A 141 15.11 -5.30 -6.12
C ILE A 141 15.25 -6.79 -5.82
N ALA A 142 14.23 -7.56 -6.18
CA ALA A 142 14.25 -9.02 -6.06
C ALA A 142 14.89 -9.63 -7.30
N VAL A 143 15.89 -10.47 -7.10
CA VAL A 143 16.61 -11.20 -8.14
C VAL A 143 16.46 -12.71 -7.92
N ALA A 144 16.51 -13.48 -9.01
CA ALA A 144 16.58 -14.93 -8.92
C ALA A 144 17.83 -15.38 -8.14
N PRO A 145 17.88 -16.65 -7.65
CA PRO A 145 19.04 -17.22 -6.93
C PRO A 145 20.35 -17.21 -7.72
N ASP A 146 20.99 -16.05 -7.76
CA ASP A 146 22.29 -15.79 -8.36
C ASP A 146 23.04 -14.79 -7.45
N PRO A 147 24.25 -15.12 -6.98
CA PRO A 147 25.01 -14.22 -6.12
C PRO A 147 25.32 -12.90 -6.84
N VAL A 148 24.69 -11.81 -6.37
CA VAL A 148 25.06 -10.45 -6.77
C VAL A 148 26.21 -9.94 -5.87
N PRO A 149 27.41 -9.71 -6.42
CA PRO A 149 28.55 -9.21 -5.64
C PRO A 149 28.26 -7.85 -4.99
N GLU A 150 28.73 -7.65 -3.76
CA GLU A 150 28.50 -6.42 -2.98
C GLU A 150 28.92 -5.15 -3.72
N GLU A 151 30.01 -5.20 -4.48
CA GLU A 151 30.47 -4.06 -5.31
C GLU A 151 29.45 -3.64 -6.36
N LYS A 152 28.74 -4.60 -6.99
CA LYS A 152 27.65 -4.28 -7.93
C LYS A 152 26.47 -3.63 -7.19
N ARG A 153 26.19 -4.05 -5.96
CA ARG A 153 25.11 -3.48 -5.14
C ARG A 153 25.40 -2.02 -4.82
N LYS A 154 26.61 -1.72 -4.36
CA LYS A 154 27.07 -0.35 -4.08
C LYS A 154 27.11 0.52 -5.33
N ALA A 155 27.63 -0.01 -6.43
CA ALA A 155 27.68 0.72 -7.71
C ALA A 155 26.27 1.06 -8.21
N LEU A 156 25.31 0.14 -8.08
CA LEU A 156 23.93 0.38 -8.44
C LEU A 156 23.30 1.46 -7.54
N ALA A 157 23.45 1.36 -6.22
CA ALA A 157 22.95 2.38 -5.29
C ALA A 157 23.52 3.78 -5.60
N LEU A 158 24.83 3.87 -5.87
CA LEU A 158 25.49 5.12 -6.29
C LEU A 158 24.93 5.64 -7.62
N ALA A 159 24.70 4.75 -8.59
CA ALA A 159 24.19 5.12 -9.91
C ALA A 159 22.73 5.62 -9.87
N LEU A 160 21.90 5.07 -8.99
CA LEU A 160 20.51 5.52 -8.81
C LEU A 160 20.41 6.74 -7.89
N GLY A 161 21.41 7.02 -7.06
CA GLY A 161 21.42 8.14 -6.12
C GLY A 161 20.42 8.01 -4.97
N VAL A 162 19.94 6.79 -4.70
CA VAL A 162 18.98 6.46 -3.65
C VAL A 162 19.35 5.14 -2.97
N PRO A 163 18.87 4.87 -1.74
CA PRO A 163 19.12 3.60 -1.05
C PRO A 163 18.52 2.41 -1.81
N VAL A 164 19.33 1.35 -2.02
CA VAL A 164 18.93 0.13 -2.74
C VAL A 164 19.27 -1.11 -1.90
N ARG A 165 18.31 -2.02 -1.78
CA ARG A 165 18.46 -3.33 -1.15
C ARG A 165 18.13 -4.43 -2.16
N ILE A 166 19.10 -5.26 -2.50
CA ILE A 166 18.88 -6.39 -3.41
C ILE A 166 18.58 -7.64 -2.58
N VAL A 167 17.47 -8.31 -2.87
CA VAL A 167 17.03 -9.53 -2.18
C VAL A 167 17.01 -10.70 -3.14
N VAL A 168 17.42 -11.87 -2.67
CA VAL A 168 17.39 -13.10 -3.46
C VAL A 168 16.10 -13.82 -3.11
N GLU A 169 15.20 -13.94 -4.09
CA GLU A 169 13.87 -14.52 -3.92
C GLU A 169 13.51 -15.29 -5.18
N ASP A 170 12.76 -16.38 -5.03
CA ASP A 170 12.23 -17.10 -6.18
C ASP A 170 11.21 -16.22 -6.93
N PRO A 171 11.24 -16.19 -8.28
CA PRO A 171 10.24 -15.48 -9.05
C PRO A 171 8.84 -15.98 -8.68
N VAL A 172 7.94 -15.06 -8.30
CA VAL A 172 6.53 -15.41 -8.09
C VAL A 172 5.91 -15.71 -9.45
N VAL A 173 5.71 -17.00 -9.75
CA VAL A 173 5.02 -17.44 -10.96
C VAL A 173 3.52 -17.24 -10.76
N PRO A 174 2.82 -16.42 -11.58
CA PRO A 174 1.37 -16.35 -11.54
C PRO A 174 0.80 -17.73 -11.86
N GLN A 175 0.09 -18.35 -10.91
CA GLN A 175 -0.63 -19.59 -11.20
C GLN A 175 -1.77 -19.26 -12.17
N PRO A 176 -1.93 -20.00 -13.29
CA PRO A 176 -3.06 -19.79 -14.18
C PRO A 176 -4.36 -20.03 -13.40
N ALA A 177 -5.32 -19.12 -13.56
CA ALA A 177 -6.64 -19.30 -12.98
C ALA A 177 -7.21 -20.64 -13.46
N MET A 178 -7.53 -21.54 -12.52
CA MET A 178 -8.15 -22.82 -12.86
C MET A 178 -9.46 -22.54 -13.60
N ARG A 179 -9.57 -22.98 -14.86
CA ARG A 179 -10.83 -22.97 -15.60
C ARG A 179 -11.77 -23.94 -14.88
N LYS A 180 -12.91 -23.42 -14.39
CA LYS A 180 -14.02 -24.22 -13.89
C LYS A 180 -14.72 -24.94 -15.02
#